data_AF-A0A2K8SCQ8-F1
#
_entry.id   AF-A0A2K8SCQ8-F1
#
_cell.length_a   1.000
_cell.length_b   1.000
_cell.length_c   1.000
_cell.angle_alpha   90.00
_cell.angle_beta   90.00
_cell.angle_gamma   90.00
#
_symmetry.space_group_name_H-M   'P 1'
#
loop_
_entity.id
_entity.type
_entity.pdbx_description
1 polymer ?
#
loop_
_entity_poly.entity_id
_entity_poly.type
_entity_poly.pdbx_seq_one_letter_code
_entity_poly.pdbx_strand_id
1 'polypeptide(L)'
;MKKEKNKEQKLKKINFKNFKSTSVFFMIIIVVFRTTMIAFWLVAPIILALNVGFDHGLKTLVEFIWALILKGENTTLATRITIDVAAPVLWFLMMIIMLFASVKPFFNKKTWGKRAYLAFSYIFWPILFTGIIYGIYFTIPFYEVGKETSPTAPDVDKTWQLWKSLKDTFTPYSGWMISLQCIYAIFVLFGIFSIFEAHMVRKRKLDYSDFFVKNKDQRSLYNQVIEGKIEFGEFDPIQVDKEVKRIKKETIAEERREKFEAIKKAEEERINKKNEKKQKKLKGKKANENEKDIKL
;
A
#
# COMPACT_ATOMS: atom_id res chain seq x y z
N MET A 1 4.49 47.21 -12.60
CA MET A 1 3.28 46.91 -13.40
C MET A 1 3.46 45.97 -14.60
N LYS A 2 4.33 46.22 -15.61
CA LYS A 2 4.48 45.29 -16.76
C LYS A 2 4.98 43.87 -16.41
N LYS A 3 5.80 43.72 -15.36
CA LYS A 3 6.32 42.41 -14.90
C LYS A 3 5.29 41.57 -14.12
N GLU A 4 4.28 42.18 -13.50
CA GLU A 4 3.21 41.46 -12.78
C GLU A 4 2.15 40.94 -13.74
N LYS A 5 1.73 41.75 -14.73
CA LYS A 5 0.83 41.31 -15.80
C LYS A 5 1.39 40.11 -16.59
N ASN A 6 2.71 40.08 -16.82
CA ASN A 6 3.38 38.95 -17.46
C ASN A 6 3.48 37.69 -16.58
N LYS A 7 3.47 37.83 -15.24
CA LYS A 7 3.40 36.69 -14.31
C LYS A 7 1.98 36.10 -14.26
N GLU A 8 0.95 36.95 -14.21
CA GLU A 8 -0.45 36.52 -14.28
C GLU A 8 -0.79 35.85 -15.62
N GLN A 9 -0.28 36.36 -16.74
CA GLN A 9 -0.47 35.72 -18.05
C GLN A 9 0.29 34.39 -18.18
N LYS A 10 1.44 34.22 -17.51
CA LYS A 10 2.16 32.94 -17.46
C LYS A 10 1.48 31.92 -16.53
N LEU A 11 0.85 32.35 -15.44
CA LEU A 11 0.01 31.50 -14.57
C LEU A 11 -1.27 31.03 -15.30
N LYS A 12 -1.84 31.84 -16.19
CA LYS A 12 -3.00 31.46 -17.02
C LYS A 12 -2.67 30.44 -18.13
N LYS A 13 -1.39 30.19 -18.43
CA LYS A 13 -0.93 29.19 -19.43
C LYS A 13 -0.48 27.86 -18.83
N ILE A 14 -0.87 27.54 -17.59
CA ILE A 14 -0.70 26.19 -17.06
C ILE A 14 -1.69 25.27 -17.80
N ASN A 15 -1.14 24.40 -18.63
CA ASN A 15 -1.82 23.53 -19.58
C ASN A 15 -2.93 22.70 -18.90
N PHE A 16 -4.19 23.06 -19.13
CA PHE A 16 -5.40 22.35 -18.67
C PHE A 16 -5.46 20.87 -19.11
N LYS A 17 -4.62 20.45 -20.07
CA LYS A 17 -4.55 19.06 -20.56
C LYS A 17 -4.04 18.04 -19.53
N ASN A 18 -3.34 18.47 -18.47
CA ASN A 18 -2.83 17.54 -17.46
C ASN A 18 -3.84 17.21 -16.34
N PHE A 19 -4.94 17.94 -16.25
CA PHE A 19 -6.06 17.73 -15.33
C PHE A 19 -7.22 16.95 -15.99
N LYS A 20 -6.90 15.95 -16.81
CA LYS A 20 -7.94 14.97 -17.19
C LYS A 20 -8.22 14.11 -15.96
N SER A 21 -9.44 14.21 -15.41
CA SER A 21 -9.95 13.20 -14.48
C SER A 21 -9.68 11.85 -15.11
N THR A 22 -9.09 10.95 -14.34
CA THR A 22 -8.83 9.59 -14.82
C THR A 22 -10.14 9.01 -15.39
N SER A 23 -10.08 8.36 -16.55
CA SER A 23 -11.27 7.80 -17.21
C SER A 23 -12.06 6.93 -16.24
N VAL A 24 -13.40 6.95 -16.33
CA VAL A 24 -14.31 6.13 -15.50
C VAL A 24 -13.88 4.66 -15.49
N PHE A 25 -13.39 4.16 -16.62
CA PHE A 25 -12.82 2.81 -16.75
C PHE A 25 -11.66 2.54 -15.78
N PHE A 26 -10.70 3.47 -15.67
CA PHE A 26 -9.59 3.34 -14.72
C PHE A 26 -10.05 3.46 -13.27
N MET A 27 -11.09 4.24 -12.98
CA MET A 27 -11.67 4.29 -11.64
C MET A 27 -12.30 2.94 -11.26
N ILE A 28 -13.04 2.31 -12.18
CA ILE A 28 -13.61 0.98 -11.97
C ILE A 28 -12.50 -0.05 -11.70
N ILE A 29 -11.43 -0.05 -12.51
CA ILE A 29 -10.28 -0.94 -12.28
C ILE A 29 -9.71 -0.76 -10.88
N ILE A 30 -9.57 0.48 -10.40
CA ILE A 30 -9.04 0.75 -9.06
C ILE A 30 -9.96 0.21 -7.97
N VAL A 31 -11.27 0.36 -8.12
CA VAL A 31 -12.23 -0.20 -7.15
C VAL A 31 -12.14 -1.71 -7.14
N VAL A 32 -12.17 -2.36 -8.31
CA VAL A 32 -12.06 -3.83 -8.42
C VAL A 32 -10.77 -4.32 -7.79
N PHE A 33 -9.61 -3.73 -8.13
CA PHE A 33 -8.33 -4.13 -7.54
C PHE A 33 -8.32 -3.99 -6.03
N ARG A 34 -8.91 -2.93 -5.47
CA ARG A 34 -8.99 -2.74 -4.03
C ARG A 34 -9.89 -3.77 -3.36
N THR A 35 -11.04 -4.07 -3.96
CA THR A 35 -11.93 -5.14 -3.46
C THR A 35 -11.23 -6.49 -3.49
N THR A 36 -10.52 -6.80 -4.58
CA THR A 36 -9.72 -8.03 -4.69
C THR A 36 -8.59 -8.07 -3.67
N MET A 37 -7.90 -6.95 -3.40
CA MET A 37 -6.89 -6.87 -2.34
C MET A 37 -7.48 -7.19 -0.97
N ILE A 38 -8.68 -6.68 -0.65
CA ILE A 38 -9.36 -6.95 0.62
C ILE A 38 -9.76 -8.43 0.72
N ALA A 39 -10.36 -8.98 -0.35
CA ALA A 39 -10.74 -10.39 -0.39
C ALA A 39 -9.52 -11.31 -0.25
N PHE A 40 -8.46 -11.03 -1.00
CA PHE A 40 -7.20 -11.78 -0.92
C PHE A 40 -6.56 -11.67 0.45
N TRP A 41 -6.66 -10.52 1.10
CA TRP A 41 -6.13 -10.31 2.45
C TRP A 41 -6.83 -11.19 3.50
N LEU A 42 -8.09 -11.59 3.30
CA LEU A 42 -8.76 -12.54 4.18
C LEU A 42 -8.33 -13.99 3.90
N VAL A 43 -8.08 -14.33 2.63
CA VAL A 43 -7.80 -15.70 2.18
C VAL A 43 -6.33 -16.08 2.32
N ALA A 44 -5.40 -15.20 1.93
CA ALA A 44 -3.96 -15.47 1.94
C ALA A 44 -3.42 -15.91 3.31
N PRO A 45 -3.89 -15.36 4.43
CA PRO A 45 -3.48 -15.79 5.75
C PRO A 45 -3.90 -17.25 6.03
N ILE A 46 -5.09 -17.68 5.59
CA ILE A 46 -5.57 -19.06 5.78
C ILE A 46 -4.65 -20.02 5.03
N ILE A 47 -4.31 -19.68 3.78
CA ILE A 47 -3.39 -20.49 2.97
C ILE A 47 -2.00 -20.51 3.62
N LEU A 48 -1.52 -19.40 4.17
CA LEU A 48 -0.27 -19.34 4.94
C LEU A 48 -0.28 -20.28 6.16
N ALA A 49 -1.37 -20.30 6.93
CA ALA A 49 -1.51 -21.18 8.08
C ALA A 49 -1.51 -22.66 7.68
N LEU A 50 -2.19 -23.02 6.58
CA LEU A 50 -2.15 -24.37 6.02
C LEU A 50 -0.73 -24.76 5.58
N ASN A 51 0.01 -23.84 4.96
CA ASN A 51 1.41 -24.09 4.58
C ASN A 51 2.29 -24.41 5.80
N VAL A 52 2.19 -23.62 6.87
CA VAL A 52 2.98 -23.86 8.09
C VAL A 52 2.57 -25.16 8.79
N GLY A 53 1.27 -25.49 8.79
CA GLY A 53 0.75 -26.68 9.46
C GLY A 53 0.96 -27.99 8.71
N PHE A 54 1.13 -27.97 7.38
CA PHE A 54 1.17 -29.19 6.55
C PHE A 54 2.46 -29.39 5.74
N ASP A 55 3.27 -28.36 5.52
CA ASP A 55 4.55 -28.52 4.82
C ASP A 55 5.55 -29.30 5.68
N HIS A 56 5.99 -30.45 5.16
CA HIS A 56 6.94 -31.31 5.87
C HIS A 56 8.32 -30.67 5.96
N GLY A 57 8.77 -29.94 4.93
CA GLY A 57 10.06 -29.27 4.95
C GLY A 57 10.18 -28.22 6.06
N LEU A 58 9.14 -27.40 6.26
CA LEU A 58 9.06 -26.42 7.35
C LEU A 58 9.04 -27.10 8.73
N LYS A 59 8.32 -28.22 8.88
CA LYS A 59 8.31 -28.99 10.14
C LYS A 59 9.72 -29.48 10.49
N THR A 60 10.39 -30.11 9.53
CA THR A 60 11.75 -30.62 9.73
C THR A 60 12.76 -29.49 9.96
N LEU A 61 12.55 -28.33 9.34
CA LEU A 61 13.38 -27.13 9.57
C LEU A 61 13.25 -26.64 11.01
N VAL A 62 12.04 -26.51 11.53
CA VAL A 62 11.79 -26.10 12.92
C VAL A 62 12.36 -27.13 13.89
N GLU A 63 12.20 -28.43 13.59
CA GLU A 63 12.75 -29.50 14.42
C GLU A 63 14.28 -29.51 14.45
N PHE A 64 14.93 -29.26 13.30
CA PHE A 64 16.37 -29.11 13.23
C PHE A 64 16.88 -27.89 14.01
N ILE A 65 16.19 -26.75 13.92
CA ILE A 65 16.51 -25.56 14.73
C ILE A 65 16.43 -25.87 16.23
N TRP A 66 15.36 -26.53 16.67
CA TRP A 66 15.24 -26.94 18.07
C TRP A 66 16.28 -27.97 18.48
N ALA A 67 16.70 -28.87 17.58
CA ALA A 67 17.79 -29.80 17.84
C ALA A 67 19.12 -29.10 18.09
N LEU A 68 19.40 -28.00 17.37
CA LEU A 68 20.60 -27.18 17.60
C LEU A 68 20.54 -26.44 18.95
N ILE A 69 19.36 -25.99 19.37
CA ILE A 69 19.18 -25.22 20.62
C ILE A 69 19.17 -26.15 21.85
N LEU A 70 18.39 -27.22 21.80
CA LEU A 70 18.16 -28.16 22.90
C LEU A 70 19.08 -29.38 22.85
N LYS A 71 20.06 -29.40 21.94
CA LYS A 71 21.02 -30.50 21.73
C LYS A 71 20.35 -31.86 21.53
N GLY A 72 19.23 -31.88 20.80
CA GLY A 72 18.49 -33.11 20.47
C GLY A 72 17.52 -33.62 21.54
N GLU A 73 17.40 -32.95 22.69
CA GLU A 73 16.41 -33.30 23.73
C GLU A 73 15.06 -32.59 23.51
N ASN A 74 13.95 -33.32 23.70
CA ASN A 74 12.57 -32.79 23.64
C ASN A 74 12.21 -32.01 22.36
N THR A 75 12.96 -32.20 21.27
CA THR A 75 12.82 -31.44 20.00
C THR A 75 11.44 -31.58 19.39
N THR A 76 10.89 -32.78 19.37
CA THR A 76 9.57 -33.06 18.79
C THR A 76 8.44 -32.36 19.57
N LEU A 77 8.53 -32.29 20.90
CA LEU A 77 7.57 -31.57 21.73
C LEU A 77 7.65 -30.06 21.51
N ALA A 78 8.86 -29.50 21.49
CA ALA A 78 9.10 -28.08 21.22
C ALA A 78 8.59 -27.68 19.83
N THR A 79 8.81 -28.53 18.81
CA THR A 79 8.33 -28.34 17.44
C THR A 79 6.80 -28.31 17.38
N ARG A 80 6.11 -29.27 18.03
CA ARG A 80 4.64 -29.28 18.10
C ARG A 80 4.10 -28.01 18.75
N ILE A 81 4.65 -27.60 19.89
CA ILE A 81 4.24 -26.34 20.56
C ILE A 81 4.45 -25.14 19.62
N THR A 82 5.57 -25.10 18.91
CA THR A 82 5.89 -23.99 18.00
C THR A 82 4.92 -23.92 16.81
N ILE A 83 4.65 -25.06 16.17
CA ILE A 83 3.87 -25.12 14.93
C ILE A 83 2.36 -25.14 15.21
N ASP A 84 1.92 -25.86 16.22
CA ASP A 84 0.50 -26.08 16.49
C ASP A 84 -0.10 -25.01 17.43
N VAL A 85 0.73 -24.33 18.23
CA VAL A 85 0.27 -23.33 19.21
C VAL A 85 0.83 -21.94 18.92
N ALA A 86 2.15 -21.78 18.91
CA ALA A 86 2.76 -20.45 18.81
C ALA A 86 2.52 -19.79 17.44
N ALA A 87 2.71 -20.53 16.34
CA ALA A 87 2.54 -20.00 15.00
C ALA A 87 1.09 -19.55 14.70
N PRO A 88 0.02 -20.33 15.02
CA PRO A 88 -1.36 -19.88 14.86
C PRO A 88 -1.73 -18.67 15.71
N VAL A 89 -1.26 -18.60 16.97
CA VAL A 89 -1.54 -17.47 17.87
C VAL A 89 -0.86 -16.20 17.38
N LEU A 90 0.43 -16.26 17.02
CA LEU A 90 1.16 -15.13 16.46
C LEU A 90 0.55 -14.66 15.15
N TRP A 91 0.14 -15.60 14.30
CA TRP A 91 -0.54 -15.29 13.05
C TRP A 91 -1.89 -14.61 13.28
N PHE A 92 -2.69 -15.08 14.25
CA PHE A 92 -4.00 -14.49 14.55
C PHE A 92 -3.87 -13.06 15.10
N LEU A 93 -2.89 -12.83 15.99
CA LEU A 93 -2.56 -11.49 16.48
C LEU A 93 -2.10 -10.58 15.33
N MET A 94 -1.24 -11.09 14.45
CA MET A 94 -0.77 -10.33 13.28
C MET A 94 -1.92 -9.98 12.33
N MET A 95 -2.87 -10.90 12.14
CA MET A 95 -4.10 -10.66 11.37
C MET A 95 -4.92 -9.53 11.96
N ILE A 96 -5.16 -9.52 13.27
CA ILE A 96 -5.92 -8.45 13.93
C ILE A 96 -5.21 -7.10 13.77
N ILE A 97 -3.91 -7.04 14.06
CA ILE A 97 -3.12 -5.81 13.96
C ILE A 97 -3.12 -5.29 12.52
N MET A 98 -2.91 -6.19 11.55
CA MET A 98 -2.91 -5.82 10.14
C MET A 98 -4.31 -5.47 9.63
N LEU A 99 -5.41 -6.03 10.13
CA LEU A 99 -6.77 -5.62 9.78
C LEU A 99 -6.96 -4.13 10.09
N PHE A 100 -6.64 -3.70 11.31
CA PHE A 100 -6.74 -2.30 11.70
C PHE A 100 -5.74 -1.41 10.94
N ALA A 101 -4.53 -1.89 10.70
CA ALA A 101 -3.51 -1.15 9.98
C ALA A 101 -3.76 -1.04 8.46
N SER A 102 -4.49 -2.00 7.86
CA SER A 102 -4.76 -2.12 6.42
C SER A 102 -6.12 -1.54 6.02
N VAL A 103 -7.17 -1.72 6.83
CA VAL A 103 -8.53 -1.20 6.56
C VAL A 103 -8.61 0.32 6.75
N LYS A 104 -8.04 0.87 7.83
CA LYS A 104 -7.95 2.32 8.09
C LYS A 104 -7.35 3.14 6.90
N PRO A 105 -6.34 2.62 6.17
CA PRO A 105 -5.85 3.17 4.91
C PRO A 105 -6.84 3.34 3.77
N PHE A 106 -7.83 2.45 3.63
CA PHE A 106 -8.76 2.48 2.50
C PHE A 106 -9.80 3.59 2.67
N PHE A 107 -10.16 3.89 3.91
CA PHE A 107 -11.11 4.96 4.24
C PHE A 107 -10.46 6.35 4.39
N ASN A 108 -9.15 6.42 4.68
CA ASN A 108 -8.47 7.70 4.82
C ASN A 108 -7.90 8.23 3.49
N LYS A 109 -7.98 9.55 3.29
CA LYS A 109 -7.28 10.30 2.22
C LYS A 109 -5.76 10.23 2.43
N LYS A 110 -5.16 9.06 2.22
CA LYS A 110 -3.72 8.84 2.45
C LYS A 110 -2.89 9.68 1.49
N THR A 111 -1.94 10.42 2.07
CA THR A 111 -0.90 11.15 1.35
C THR A 111 -0.03 10.21 0.51
N TRP A 112 0.55 10.74 -0.57
CA TRP A 112 1.43 10.01 -1.50
C TRP A 112 2.48 9.14 -0.78
N GLY A 113 3.14 9.67 0.26
CA GLY A 113 4.17 8.94 1.00
C GLY A 113 3.66 7.68 1.70
N LYS A 114 2.45 7.71 2.28
CA LYS A 114 1.86 6.53 2.96
C LYS A 114 1.44 5.44 1.97
N ARG A 115 1.12 5.80 0.73
CA ARG A 115 0.82 4.83 -0.35
C ARG A 115 2.08 4.23 -0.93
N ALA A 116 3.11 5.05 -1.12
CA ALA A 116 4.42 4.58 -1.56
C ALA A 116 5.05 3.61 -0.53
N TYR A 117 4.93 3.90 0.76
CA TYR A 117 5.39 2.98 1.82
C TYR A 117 4.66 1.64 1.78
N LEU A 118 3.33 1.65 1.66
CA LEU A 118 2.52 0.43 1.54
C LEU A 118 2.88 -0.38 0.29
N ALA A 119 3.10 0.28 -0.84
CA ALA A 119 3.57 -0.35 -2.06
C ALA A 119 4.96 -0.98 -1.91
N PHE A 120 5.88 -0.27 -1.25
CA PHE A 120 7.21 -0.80 -0.92
C PHE A 120 7.09 -2.04 -0.03
N SER A 121 6.28 -2.00 1.04
CA SER A 121 6.07 -3.15 1.93
C SER A 121 5.52 -4.37 1.19
N TYR A 122 4.55 -4.19 0.28
CA TYR A 122 4.00 -5.28 -0.53
C TYR A 122 4.98 -5.90 -1.53
N ILE A 123 6.07 -5.23 -1.86
CA ILE A 123 7.10 -5.76 -2.77
C ILE A 123 8.28 -6.31 -1.96
N PHE A 124 8.76 -5.53 -1.00
CA PHE A 124 9.96 -5.84 -0.22
C PHE A 124 9.81 -7.12 0.59
N TRP A 125 8.73 -7.26 1.36
CA TRP A 125 8.56 -8.42 2.24
C TRP A 125 8.43 -9.73 1.46
N PRO A 126 7.59 -9.85 0.42
CA PRO A 126 7.52 -11.08 -0.38
C PRO A 126 8.84 -11.45 -1.05
N ILE A 127 9.57 -10.47 -1.60
CA ILE A 127 10.89 -10.71 -2.20
C ILE A 127 11.88 -11.17 -1.14
N LEU A 128 11.90 -10.53 0.03
CA LEU A 128 12.78 -10.90 1.15
C LEU A 128 12.49 -12.34 1.61
N PHE A 129 11.22 -12.68 1.86
CA PHE A 129 10.85 -14.03 2.30
C PHE A 129 11.13 -15.09 1.24
N THR A 130 10.91 -14.77 -0.04
CA THR A 130 11.33 -15.65 -1.14
C THR A 130 12.84 -15.85 -1.11
N GLY A 131 13.62 -14.77 -0.99
CA GLY A 131 15.07 -14.83 -0.85
C GLY A 131 15.54 -15.66 0.35
N ILE A 132 14.84 -15.57 1.50
CA ILE A 132 15.12 -16.39 2.68
C ILE A 132 14.87 -17.87 2.40
N ILE A 133 13.76 -18.24 1.74
CA ILE A 133 13.46 -19.65 1.40
C ILE A 133 14.58 -20.23 0.55
N TYR A 134 14.96 -19.54 -0.52
CA TYR A 134 16.07 -19.98 -1.38
C TYR A 134 17.41 -19.95 -0.64
N GLY A 135 17.63 -18.96 0.21
CA GLY A 135 18.83 -18.88 1.05
C GLY A 135 18.96 -20.08 1.98
N ILE A 136 17.88 -20.48 2.64
CA ILE A 136 17.84 -21.69 3.48
C ILE A 136 18.13 -22.92 2.63
N TYR A 137 17.43 -23.07 1.49
CA TYR A 137 17.63 -24.20 0.58
C TYR A 137 19.10 -24.36 0.16
N PHE A 138 19.77 -23.28 -0.24
CA PHE A 138 21.18 -23.31 -0.63
C PHE A 138 22.15 -23.48 0.53
N THR A 139 21.75 -23.14 1.76
CA THR A 139 22.63 -23.21 2.93
C THR A 139 22.54 -24.51 3.70
N ILE A 140 21.45 -25.28 3.58
CA ILE A 140 21.26 -26.59 4.24
C ILE A 140 22.49 -27.52 4.09
N PRO A 141 23.11 -27.68 2.90
CA PRO A 141 24.27 -28.56 2.76
C PRO A 141 25.48 -28.15 3.61
N PHE A 142 25.62 -26.87 3.97
CA PHE A 142 26.73 -26.38 4.78
C PHE A 142 26.51 -26.54 6.28
N TYR A 143 25.30 -26.90 6.70
CA TYR A 143 24.96 -27.16 8.10
C TYR A 143 25.03 -28.65 8.47
N GLU A 144 25.83 -29.43 7.75
CA GLU A 144 26.08 -30.83 8.12
C GLU A 144 26.77 -30.89 9.49
N VAL A 145 26.07 -31.44 10.48
CA VAL A 145 26.53 -31.53 11.86
C VAL A 145 26.16 -32.91 12.42
N GLY A 146 27.11 -33.51 13.15
CA GLY A 146 26.93 -34.80 13.81
C GLY A 146 27.69 -35.94 13.12
N LYS A 147 27.58 -37.14 13.70
CA LYS A 147 28.16 -38.36 13.12
C LYS A 147 27.13 -39.02 12.21
N GLU A 148 27.58 -39.45 11.03
CA GLU A 148 26.75 -40.24 10.14
C GLU A 148 26.22 -41.47 10.87
N THR A 149 24.89 -41.61 10.87
CA THR A 149 24.20 -42.72 11.52
C THR A 149 23.65 -43.68 10.47
N SER A 150 23.85 -44.97 10.74
CA SER A 150 23.29 -46.03 9.91
C SER A 150 21.75 -45.97 9.97
N PRO A 151 21.05 -46.25 8.85
CA PRO A 151 19.59 -46.39 8.83
C PRO A 151 19.05 -47.42 9.86
N THR A 152 19.88 -48.37 10.28
CA THR A 152 19.56 -49.40 11.29
C THR A 152 19.73 -48.97 12.75
N ALA A 153 20.34 -47.81 13.03
CA ALA A 153 20.52 -47.28 14.38
C ALA A 153 20.27 -45.76 14.42
N PRO A 154 19.02 -45.34 14.24
CA PRO A 154 18.69 -43.93 14.01
C PRO A 154 18.95 -43.02 15.21
N ASP A 155 18.83 -43.53 16.44
CA ASP A 155 18.90 -42.71 17.65
C ASP A 155 20.32 -42.33 18.11
N VAL A 156 21.36 -42.74 17.39
CA VAL A 156 22.76 -42.51 17.80
C VAL A 156 23.17 -41.03 17.67
N ASP A 157 22.62 -40.30 16.70
CA ASP A 157 22.81 -38.86 16.55
C ASP A 157 21.58 -38.20 15.91
N LYS A 158 20.65 -37.79 16.77
CA LYS A 158 19.39 -37.14 16.38
C LYS A 158 19.60 -35.86 15.56
N THR A 159 20.71 -35.15 15.78
CA THR A 159 21.00 -33.89 15.08
C THR A 159 21.32 -34.16 13.61
N TRP A 160 22.15 -35.17 13.34
CA TRP A 160 22.48 -35.58 11.98
C TRP A 160 21.25 -36.11 11.22
N GLN A 161 20.39 -36.87 11.89
CA GLN A 161 19.15 -37.38 11.29
C GLN A 161 18.20 -36.27 10.86
N LEU A 162 18.03 -35.27 11.71
CA LEU A 162 17.17 -34.12 11.43
C LEU A 162 17.76 -33.24 10.34
N TRP A 163 19.09 -33.09 10.27
CA TRP A 163 19.75 -32.45 9.14
C TRP A 163 19.51 -33.21 7.82
N LYS A 164 19.66 -34.53 7.82
CA LYS A 164 19.44 -35.36 6.63
C LYS A 164 17.98 -35.28 6.16
N SER A 165 17.03 -35.42 7.09
CA SER A 165 15.62 -35.24 6.80
C SER A 165 15.32 -33.84 6.27
N LEU A 166 15.96 -32.80 6.81
CA LEU A 166 15.80 -31.43 6.34
C LEU A 166 16.29 -31.27 4.90
N LYS A 167 17.46 -31.82 4.58
CA LYS A 167 18.03 -31.82 3.22
C LYS A 167 17.14 -32.54 2.21
N ASP A 168 16.49 -33.62 2.61
CA ASP A 168 15.65 -34.42 1.72
C ASP A 168 14.24 -33.82 1.54
N THR A 169 13.73 -33.10 2.55
CA THR A 169 12.33 -32.63 2.56
C THR A 169 12.16 -31.14 2.28
N PHE A 170 13.12 -30.29 2.63
CA PHE A 170 12.99 -28.85 2.39
C PHE A 170 13.39 -28.51 0.96
N THR A 171 12.39 -28.16 0.16
CA THR A 171 12.58 -27.74 -1.23
C THR A 171 11.65 -26.58 -1.58
N PRO A 172 12.15 -25.55 -2.31
CA PRO A 172 11.30 -24.48 -2.81
C PRO A 172 10.26 -24.96 -3.83
N TYR A 173 10.41 -26.20 -4.32
CA TYR A 173 9.53 -26.79 -5.33
C TYR A 173 8.44 -27.70 -4.74
N SER A 174 8.29 -27.76 -3.40
CA SER A 174 7.18 -28.50 -2.78
C SER A 174 5.84 -27.82 -3.12
N GLY A 175 4.75 -28.60 -3.21
CA GLY A 175 3.43 -28.04 -3.55
C GLY A 175 2.95 -26.95 -2.59
N TRP A 176 3.27 -27.10 -1.30
CA TRP A 176 3.03 -26.08 -0.27
C TRP A 176 3.94 -24.86 -0.49
N MET A 177 5.25 -25.05 -0.65
CA MET A 177 6.17 -23.93 -0.87
C MET A 177 5.88 -23.16 -2.18
N ILE A 178 5.38 -23.83 -3.21
CA ILE A 178 4.87 -23.20 -4.44
C ILE A 178 3.62 -22.36 -4.13
N SER A 179 2.66 -22.91 -3.36
CA SER A 179 1.46 -22.19 -2.94
C SER A 179 1.81 -20.91 -2.16
N LEU A 180 2.82 -20.99 -1.28
CA LEU A 180 3.37 -19.85 -0.54
C LEU A 180 3.98 -18.80 -1.49
N GLN A 181 4.79 -19.24 -2.46
CA GLN A 181 5.39 -18.35 -3.46
C GLN A 181 4.34 -17.69 -4.37
N CYS A 182 3.25 -18.38 -4.72
CA CYS A 182 2.14 -17.79 -5.45
C CYS A 182 1.47 -16.66 -4.67
N ILE A 183 1.30 -16.80 -3.34
CA ILE A 183 0.80 -15.71 -2.49
C ILE A 183 1.74 -14.50 -2.53
N TYR A 184 3.04 -14.76 -2.42
CA TYR A 184 4.08 -13.72 -2.50
C TYR A 184 4.06 -12.99 -3.84
N ALA A 185 3.91 -13.71 -4.95
CA ALA A 185 3.77 -13.12 -6.28
C ALA A 185 2.53 -12.20 -6.37
N ILE A 186 1.39 -12.62 -5.79
CA ILE A 186 0.18 -11.80 -5.76
C ILE A 186 0.39 -10.52 -4.94
N PHE A 187 1.10 -10.58 -3.80
CA PHE A 187 1.46 -9.38 -3.05
C PHE A 187 2.35 -8.43 -3.87
N VAL A 188 3.32 -8.95 -4.64
CA VAL A 188 4.14 -8.11 -5.53
C VAL A 188 3.27 -7.43 -6.59
N LEU A 189 2.31 -8.14 -7.19
CA LEU A 189 1.35 -7.54 -8.14
C LEU A 189 0.53 -6.42 -7.49
N PHE A 190 0.07 -6.61 -6.26
CA PHE A 190 -0.62 -5.56 -5.50
C PHE A 190 0.29 -4.37 -5.15
N GLY A 191 1.56 -4.63 -4.88
CA GLY A 191 2.57 -3.60 -4.69
C GLY A 191 2.76 -2.76 -5.96
N ILE A 192 2.94 -3.39 -7.12
CA ILE A 192 3.06 -2.72 -8.42
C ILE A 192 1.82 -1.84 -8.67
N PHE A 193 0.63 -2.39 -8.45
CA PHE A 193 -0.62 -1.64 -8.59
C PHE A 193 -0.66 -0.42 -7.64
N SER A 194 -0.23 -0.59 -6.40
CA SER A 194 -0.16 0.49 -5.41
C SER A 194 0.85 1.58 -5.79
N ILE A 195 1.94 1.25 -6.51
CA ILE A 195 2.87 2.23 -7.10
C ILE A 195 2.15 3.05 -8.17
N PHE A 196 1.43 2.41 -9.08
CA PHE A 196 0.64 3.12 -10.10
C PHE A 196 -0.38 4.05 -9.47
N GLU A 197 -1.10 3.59 -8.44
CA GLU A 197 -2.06 4.40 -7.68
C GLU A 197 -1.37 5.61 -7.02
N ALA A 198 -0.24 5.39 -6.35
CA ALA A 198 0.54 6.47 -5.73
C ALA A 198 1.03 7.49 -6.77
N HIS A 199 1.48 7.03 -7.94
CA HIS A 199 1.94 7.92 -9.02
C HIS A 199 0.80 8.75 -9.61
N MET A 200 -0.38 8.16 -9.79
CA MET A 200 -1.58 8.87 -10.25
C MET A 200 -2.03 9.94 -9.24
N VAL A 201 -1.97 9.64 -7.94
CA VAL A 201 -2.22 10.62 -6.87
C VAL A 201 -1.17 11.74 -6.87
N ARG A 202 0.12 11.39 -7.03
CA ARG A 202 1.22 12.37 -7.12
C ARG A 202 1.00 13.35 -8.28
N LYS A 203 0.49 12.85 -9.40
CA LYS A 203 0.17 13.63 -10.60
C LYS A 203 -1.21 14.31 -10.54
N ARG A 204 -1.94 14.24 -9.41
CA ARG A 204 -3.30 14.78 -9.24
C ARG A 204 -4.32 14.28 -10.29
N LYS A 205 -4.08 13.10 -10.87
CA LYS A 205 -5.00 12.49 -11.85
C LYS A 205 -6.12 11.69 -11.19
N LEU A 206 -5.90 11.24 -9.95
CA LEU A 206 -6.92 10.61 -9.10
C LEU A 206 -7.36 11.60 -8.04
N ASP A 207 -8.60 12.08 -8.17
CA ASP A 207 -9.25 12.87 -7.15
C ASP A 207 -10.27 11.98 -6.42
N TYR A 208 -9.92 11.57 -5.20
CA TYR A 208 -10.80 10.71 -4.38
C TYR A 208 -12.02 11.47 -3.83
N SER A 209 -12.14 12.77 -4.11
CA SER A 209 -13.34 13.55 -3.80
C SER A 209 -14.56 13.14 -4.65
N ASP A 210 -14.35 12.46 -5.78
CA ASP A 210 -15.44 11.88 -6.59
C ASP A 210 -15.92 10.51 -6.06
N PHE A 211 -15.22 9.89 -5.10
CA PHE A 211 -15.55 8.56 -4.56
C PHE A 211 -16.49 8.59 -3.35
N PHE A 212 -16.60 9.73 -2.67
CA PHE A 212 -17.51 9.86 -1.55
C PHE A 212 -18.84 10.41 -2.06
N VAL A 213 -19.91 9.62 -1.92
CA VAL A 213 -21.28 10.10 -2.00
C VAL A 213 -21.36 11.31 -1.09
N LYS A 214 -21.71 12.49 -1.65
CA LYS A 214 -21.94 13.71 -0.89
C LYS A 214 -22.78 13.37 0.34
N ASN A 215 -22.36 13.82 1.52
CA ASN A 215 -23.17 13.73 2.73
C ASN A 215 -24.60 14.18 2.39
N LYS A 216 -25.57 13.29 2.59
CA LYS A 216 -27.01 13.56 2.35
C LYS A 216 -27.52 14.75 3.17
N ASP A 217 -26.78 15.20 4.18
CA ASP A 217 -27.10 16.35 5.03
C ASP A 217 -26.90 17.71 4.36
N GLN A 218 -26.35 17.76 3.15
CA GLN A 218 -26.67 18.87 2.26
C GLN A 218 -28.06 18.60 1.67
N ARG A 219 -29.13 18.93 2.43
CA ARG A 219 -30.40 19.35 1.83
C ARG A 219 -30.00 20.42 0.80
N SER A 220 -29.94 20.01 -0.46
CA SER A 220 -29.24 20.80 -1.45
C SER A 220 -29.93 22.16 -1.53
N LEU A 221 -29.15 23.25 -1.54
CA LEU A 221 -29.64 24.59 -1.88
C LEU A 221 -30.55 24.55 -3.13
N TYR A 222 -30.29 23.61 -4.03
CA TYR A 222 -31.12 23.25 -5.17
C TYR A 222 -32.58 22.88 -4.82
N ASN A 223 -32.85 22.08 -3.79
CA ASN A 223 -34.23 21.79 -3.36
C ASN A 223 -34.91 23.03 -2.78
N GLN A 224 -34.19 23.84 -1.99
CA GLN A 224 -34.74 25.06 -1.39
C GLN A 224 -35.00 26.18 -2.42
N VAL A 225 -34.14 26.30 -3.44
CA VAL A 225 -34.32 27.29 -4.53
C VAL A 225 -35.45 26.86 -5.46
N ILE A 226 -35.63 25.56 -5.71
CA ILE A 226 -36.73 25.05 -6.53
C ILE A 226 -38.07 25.13 -5.78
N GLU A 227 -38.12 24.74 -4.50
CA GLU A 227 -39.29 24.94 -3.66
C GLU A 227 -39.68 26.42 -3.60
N GLY A 228 -38.71 27.32 -3.36
CA GLY A 228 -38.97 28.77 -3.36
C GLY A 228 -39.51 29.30 -4.70
N LYS A 229 -38.91 28.94 -5.84
CA LYS A 229 -39.38 29.42 -7.16
C LYS A 229 -40.75 28.88 -7.57
N ILE A 230 -41.10 27.68 -7.11
CA ILE A 230 -42.43 27.09 -7.31
C ILE A 230 -43.46 27.77 -6.39
N GLU A 231 -43.09 28.04 -5.13
CA GLU A 231 -43.95 28.68 -4.12
C GLU A 231 -44.24 30.15 -4.44
N PHE A 232 -43.33 30.86 -5.13
CA PHE A 232 -43.55 32.22 -5.63
C PHE A 232 -44.23 32.28 -7.02
N GLY A 233 -44.58 31.14 -7.63
CA GLY A 233 -45.30 31.09 -8.91
C GLY A 233 -44.49 31.59 -10.13
N GLU A 234 -43.17 31.64 -10.03
CA GLU A 234 -42.29 32.19 -11.08
C GLU A 234 -42.12 31.27 -12.30
N PHE A 235 -42.55 30.00 -12.22
CA PHE A 235 -42.36 29.02 -13.30
C PHE A 235 -43.56 28.09 -13.51
N ASP A 236 -43.87 27.86 -14.78
CA ASP A 236 -44.81 26.83 -15.24
C ASP A 236 -44.22 25.42 -15.02
N PRO A 237 -44.98 24.42 -14.53
CA PRO A 237 -44.47 23.07 -14.20
C PRO A 237 -43.72 22.37 -15.34
N ILE A 238 -44.05 22.72 -16.59
CA ILE A 238 -43.45 22.15 -17.81
C ILE A 238 -42.02 22.69 -18.05
N GLN A 239 -41.67 23.84 -17.47
CA GLN A 239 -40.34 24.47 -17.61
C GLN A 239 -39.38 24.14 -16.46
N VAL A 240 -39.91 23.65 -15.33
CA VAL A 240 -39.12 23.23 -14.15
C VAL A 240 -38.04 22.23 -14.55
N ASP A 241 -38.34 21.28 -15.43
CA ASP A 241 -37.41 20.23 -15.82
C ASP A 241 -36.22 20.75 -16.66
N LYS A 242 -36.42 21.83 -17.42
CA LYS A 242 -35.34 22.52 -18.16
C LYS A 242 -34.49 23.36 -17.21
N GLU A 243 -35.10 24.06 -16.27
CA GLU A 243 -34.42 24.90 -15.31
C GLU A 243 -33.60 24.05 -14.31
N VAL A 244 -34.15 22.90 -13.89
CA VAL A 244 -33.45 21.84 -13.14
C VAL A 244 -32.19 21.40 -13.86
N LYS A 245 -32.27 21.09 -15.16
CA LYS A 245 -31.11 20.70 -15.96
C LYS A 245 -30.09 21.84 -16.09
N ARG A 246 -30.54 23.10 -16.11
CA ARG A 246 -29.66 24.29 -16.15
C ARG A 246 -28.94 24.49 -14.82
N ILE A 247 -29.67 24.54 -13.71
CA ILE A 247 -29.12 24.72 -12.36
C ILE A 247 -28.15 23.58 -12.03
N LYS A 248 -28.45 22.33 -12.42
CA LYS A 248 -27.54 21.20 -12.24
C LYS A 248 -26.24 21.36 -13.04
N LYS A 249 -26.29 21.91 -14.25
CA LYS A 249 -25.09 22.22 -15.04
C LYS A 249 -24.29 23.38 -14.42
N GLU A 250 -24.97 24.41 -13.92
CA GLU A 250 -24.35 25.57 -13.27
C GLU A 250 -23.65 25.18 -11.96
N THR A 251 -24.32 24.45 -11.06
CA THR A 251 -23.73 23.95 -9.82
C THR A 251 -22.54 23.01 -10.07
N ILE A 252 -22.61 22.12 -11.07
CA ILE A 252 -21.47 21.28 -11.45
C ILE A 252 -20.30 22.15 -11.98
N ALA A 253 -20.59 23.23 -12.71
CA ALA A 253 -19.57 24.13 -13.23
C ALA A 253 -18.94 24.98 -12.12
N GLU A 254 -19.73 25.42 -11.15
CA GLU A 254 -19.30 26.22 -10.00
C GLU A 254 -18.44 25.38 -9.04
N GLU A 255 -18.87 24.16 -8.70
CA GLU A 255 -18.05 23.22 -7.91
C GLU A 255 -16.72 22.88 -8.60
N ARG A 256 -16.71 22.77 -9.93
CA ARG A 256 -15.47 22.60 -10.71
C ARG A 256 -14.57 23.83 -10.62
N ARG A 257 -15.14 25.04 -10.58
CA ARG A 257 -14.37 26.29 -10.44
C ARG A 257 -13.78 26.43 -9.04
N GLU A 258 -14.56 26.20 -7.98
CA GLU A 258 -14.08 26.29 -6.60
C GLU A 258 -12.97 25.27 -6.31
N LYS A 259 -13.15 24.02 -6.75
CA LYS A 259 -12.10 22.98 -6.63
C LYS A 259 -10.84 23.40 -7.37
N PHE A 260 -10.97 24.02 -8.54
CA PHE A 260 -9.84 24.48 -9.34
C PHE A 260 -9.09 25.65 -8.67
N GLU A 261 -9.81 26.60 -8.08
CA GLU A 261 -9.22 27.70 -7.33
C GLU A 261 -8.47 27.22 -6.08
N ALA A 262 -9.06 26.28 -5.34
CA ALA A 262 -8.39 25.65 -4.19
C ALA A 262 -7.07 24.94 -4.58
N ILE A 263 -7.08 24.26 -5.73
CA ILE A 263 -5.91 23.55 -6.27
C ILE A 263 -4.83 24.51 -6.76
N LYS A 264 -5.22 25.62 -7.42
CA LYS A 264 -4.32 26.69 -7.84
C LYS A 264 -3.64 27.33 -6.64
N LYS A 265 -4.42 27.69 -5.62
CA LYS A 265 -3.91 28.27 -4.38
C LYS A 265 -2.90 27.34 -3.70
N ALA A 266 -3.19 26.04 -3.66
CA ALA A 266 -2.26 25.03 -3.13
C ALA A 266 -0.99 24.84 -3.98
N GLU A 267 -1.06 25.04 -5.30
CA GLU A 267 0.11 24.98 -6.20
C GLU A 267 0.97 26.24 -6.10
N GLU A 268 0.35 27.41 -6.01
CA GLU A 268 1.00 28.69 -5.72
C GLU A 268 1.71 28.64 -4.37
N GLU A 269 1.07 28.14 -3.31
CA GLU A 269 1.73 27.92 -2.01
C GLU A 269 2.93 26.99 -2.10
N ARG A 270 2.86 25.93 -2.91
CA ARG A 270 3.96 24.98 -3.10
C ARG A 270 5.14 25.62 -3.85
N ILE A 271 4.85 26.44 -4.86
CA ILE A 271 5.85 27.20 -5.61
C ILE A 271 6.48 28.26 -4.71
N ASN A 272 5.67 28.97 -3.92
CA ASN A 272 6.13 29.97 -2.96
C ASN A 272 7.05 29.33 -1.91
N LYS A 273 6.66 28.20 -1.29
CA LYS A 273 7.52 27.45 -0.36
C LYS A 273 8.83 26.96 -1.01
N LYS A 274 8.81 26.56 -2.28
CA LYS A 274 10.04 26.19 -3.02
C LYS A 274 10.94 27.41 -3.26
N ASN A 275 10.35 28.54 -3.64
CA ASN A 275 11.07 29.78 -3.89
C ASN A 275 11.65 30.38 -2.60
N GLU A 276 10.91 30.34 -1.49
CA GLU A 276 11.38 30.71 -0.15
C GLU A 276 12.56 29.83 0.29
N LYS A 277 12.48 28.51 0.10
CA LYS A 277 13.61 27.60 0.40
C LYS A 277 14.86 27.91 -0.44
N LYS A 278 14.70 28.27 -1.72
CA LYS A 278 15.80 28.71 -2.58
C LYS A 278 16.37 30.06 -2.12
N GLN A 279 15.53 31.02 -1.77
CA GLN A 279 15.95 32.34 -1.28
C GLN A 279 16.66 32.25 0.07
N LYS A 280 16.20 31.40 1.00
CA LYS A 280 16.90 31.15 2.28
C LYS A 280 18.30 30.56 2.05
N LYS A 281 18.45 29.61 1.12
CA LYS A 281 19.77 29.06 0.75
C LYS A 281 20.69 30.11 0.11
N LEU A 282 20.16 31.01 -0.72
CA LEU A 282 20.93 32.09 -1.34
C LEU A 282 21.35 33.15 -0.33
N LYS A 283 20.48 33.50 0.64
CA LYS A 283 20.83 34.41 1.74
C LYS A 283 21.91 33.82 2.66
N GLY A 284 21.83 32.52 2.98
CA GLY A 284 22.87 31.84 3.77
C GLY A 284 24.23 31.77 3.08
N LYS A 285 24.27 31.63 1.74
CA LYS A 285 25.52 31.69 0.98
C LYS A 285 26.16 33.08 0.98
N LYS A 286 25.37 34.15 0.81
CA LYS A 286 25.87 35.54 0.87
C LYS A 286 26.36 35.94 2.26
N ALA A 287 25.72 35.43 3.32
CA ALA A 287 26.20 35.65 4.68
C ALA A 287 27.59 35.01 4.91
N ASN A 288 27.81 33.79 4.41
CA ASN A 288 29.11 33.12 4.50
C ASN A 288 30.20 33.73 3.60
N GLU A 289 29.85 34.39 2.49
CA GLU A 289 30.83 35.12 1.65
C GLU A 289 31.27 36.42 2.34
N ASN A 290 30.32 37.21 2.87
CA ASN A 290 30.65 38.42 3.61
C ASN A 290 31.46 38.15 4.89
N GLU A 291 31.28 37.00 5.54
CA GLU A 291 32.06 36.63 6.74
C GLU A 291 33.49 36.19 6.41
N LYS A 292 33.77 35.77 5.16
CA LYS A 292 35.13 35.48 4.69
C LYS A 292 35.88 36.73 4.28
N ASP A 293 35.19 37.71 3.70
CA ASP A 293 35.81 38.98 3.28
C ASP A 293 36.16 39.91 4.46
N ILE A 294 35.58 39.69 5.65
CA ILE A 294 35.91 40.43 6.88
C ILE A 294 37.10 39.80 7.64
N LYS A 295 37.52 38.59 7.28
CA LYS A 295 38.62 37.85 7.93
C LYS A 295 39.93 37.83 7.12
N LEU A 296 40.03 38.67 6.08
CA LEU A 296 41.25 38.99 5.33
C LEU A 296 41.65 40.44 5.61
#